data_AF-A0A4P5NLC3-F1
#
_entry.id   AF-A0A4P5NLC3-F1
#
_cell.length_a   1.000
_cell.length_b   1.000
_cell.length_c   1.000
_cell.angle_alpha   90.00
_cell.angle_beta   90.00
_cell.angle_gamma   90.00
#
_symmetry.space_group_name_H-M   'P 1'
#
loop_
_entity.id
_entity.type
_entity.pdbx_description
1 polymer ?
#
loop_
_entity_poly.entity_id
_entity_poly.type
_entity_poly.pdbx_seq_one_letter_code
_entity_poly.pdbx_strand_id
1 'polypeptide(L)' 'MWGFCLNRMAVRFAYEWHDGTVAWRRSYGNEVWEFDADDLMHTRFAAINDQPITADAGLSELGL' A
#
# COMPACT_ATOMS: atom_id res chain seq x y z
N MET A 1 -4.17 9.67 -1.99
CA MET A 1 -5.18 10.27 -1.09
C MET A 1 -4.94 9.75 0.33
N TRP A 2 -5.26 10.51 1.37
CA TRP A 2 -5.24 10.02 2.77
C TRP A 2 -6.42 10.63 3.53
N GLY A 3 -6.93 9.95 4.54
CA GLY A 3 -7.99 10.49 5.39
C GLY A 3 -8.94 9.42 5.90
N PHE A 4 -9.85 9.83 6.78
CA PHE A 4 -10.88 8.97 7.34
C PHE A 4 -12.23 9.70 7.31
N CYS A 5 -13.31 8.95 7.22
CA CYS A 5 -14.68 9.45 7.31
C CYS A 5 -15.55 8.37 7.95
N LEU A 6 -16.07 8.66 9.15
CA LEU A 6 -16.82 7.69 9.95
C LEU A 6 -16.01 6.38 10.14
N ASN A 7 -16.59 5.24 9.80
CA ASN A 7 -15.99 3.92 9.86
C ASN A 7 -15.13 3.57 8.63
N ARG A 8 -14.76 4.56 7.79
CA ARG A 8 -13.94 4.34 6.60
C ARG A 8 -12.59 5.03 6.71
N MET A 9 -11.53 4.32 6.30
CA MET A 9 -10.16 4.85 6.25
C MET A 9 -9.57 4.67 4.86
N ALA A 10 -8.97 5.74 4.32
CA ALA A 10 -8.21 5.71 3.08
C ALA A 10 -6.71 5.80 3.40
N VAL A 11 -5.97 4.77 3.02
CA VAL A 11 -4.56 4.57 3.33
C VAL A 11 -3.74 4.58 2.03
N ARG A 12 -2.55 5.19 2.08
CA ARG A 12 -1.51 5.04 1.07
C ARG A 12 -0.34 4.27 1.66
N PHE A 13 0.22 3.38 0.87
CA PHE A 13 1.38 2.61 1.27
C PHE A 13 2.29 2.36 0.07
N ALA A 14 3.55 2.07 0.37
CA ALA A 14 4.50 1.56 -0.60
C ALA A 14 5.26 0.40 0.06
N TYR A 15 5.53 -0.66 -0.70
CA TYR A 15 6.37 -1.76 -0.26
C TYR A 15 7.26 -2.24 -1.40
N GLU A 16 8.41 -2.78 -1.03
CA GLU A 16 9.35 -3.39 -1.96
C GLU A 16 9.33 -4.90 -1.81
N TRP A 17 9.48 -5.59 -2.94
CA TRP A 17 9.57 -7.02 -2.97
C TRP A 17 10.39 -7.48 -4.18
N HIS A 18 10.90 -8.69 -4.07
CA HIS A 18 11.71 -9.34 -5.08
C HIS A 18 11.50 -10.85 -4.92
N ASP A 19 11.15 -11.54 -6.01
CA ASP A 19 10.85 -12.98 -5.98
C ASP A 19 12.09 -13.87 -6.23
N GLY A 20 13.28 -13.28 -6.32
CA GLY A 20 14.52 -14.00 -6.58
C GLY A 20 14.84 -14.18 -8.06
N THR A 21 13.90 -13.92 -8.97
CA THR A 21 14.00 -14.26 -10.39
C THR A 21 13.81 -13.08 -11.34
N VAL A 22 13.06 -12.04 -10.95
CA VAL A 22 12.90 -10.79 -11.71
C VAL A 22 13.51 -9.62 -10.97
N ALA A 23 13.77 -8.53 -11.69
CA ALA A 23 14.21 -7.26 -11.09
C ALA A 23 13.30 -6.84 -9.92
N TRP A 24 13.89 -6.13 -8.95
CA TRP A 24 13.18 -5.57 -7.79
C TRP A 24 11.94 -4.80 -8.23
N ARG A 25 10.90 -4.87 -7.40
CA ARG A 25 9.66 -4.14 -7.63
C ARG A 25 9.32 -3.31 -6.40
N ARG A 26 8.79 -2.12 -6.67
CA ARG A 26 8.11 -1.30 -5.69
C ARG A 26 6.65 -1.20 -6.07
N SER A 27 5.79 -1.58 -5.15
CA SER A 27 4.35 -1.52 -5.30
C SER A 27 3.84 -0.28 -4.58
N TYR A 28 3.05 0.53 -5.27
CA TYR A 28 2.36 1.68 -4.69
C TYR A 28 0.88 1.36 -4.57
N GLY A 29 0.35 1.46 -3.36
CA GLY A 29 -1.01 1.06 -3.05
C GLY A 29 -1.85 2.20 -2.50
N ASN A 30 -3.13 2.20 -2.88
CA ASN A 30 -4.19 2.89 -2.13
C ASN A 30 -5.18 1.83 -1.66
N GLU A 31 -5.50 1.90 -0.37
CA GLU A 31 -6.49 1.04 0.26
C GLU A 31 -7.60 1.87 0.87
N VAL A 32 -8.83 1.37 0.76
CA VAL A 32 -9.99 1.90 1.48
C VAL A 32 -10.54 0.76 2.33
N TRP A 33 -10.54 0.97 3.63
CA TRP A 33 -11.09 0.05 4.62
C TRP A 33 -12.40 0.59 5.15
N GLU A 34 -13.36 -0.30 5.37
CA GLU A 34 -14.58 -0.03 6.14
C GLU A 34 -14.63 -1.01 7.32
N PHE A 35 -14.91 -0.48 8.51
CA PHE A 35 -15.00 -1.25 9.75
C PHE A 35 -16.47 -1.43 10.18
N ASP A 36 -16.80 -2.56 10.80
CA ASP A 36 -18.11 -2.79 11.42
C ASP A 36 -18.20 -2.23 12.85
N ALA A 37 -19.30 -2.53 13.55
CA ALA A 37 -19.55 -2.04 14.90
C ALA A 37 -18.70 -2.72 15.98
N ASP A 38 -18.06 -3.84 15.65
CA ASP A 38 -17.14 -4.57 16.53
C ASP A 38 -15.66 -4.20 16.22
N ASP A 39 -15.45 -3.10 15.48
CA ASP A 39 -14.16 -2.58 15.02
C ASP A 39 -13.39 -3.55 14.09
N LEU A 40 -14.06 -4.55 13.51
CA LEU A 40 -13.45 -5.48 12.55
C LEU A 40 -13.55 -4.93 11.14
N MET A 41 -12.51 -5.20 10.33
CA MET A 41 -12.52 -4.82 8.92
C MET A 41 -13.60 -5.61 8.17
N HIS A 42 -14.65 -4.92 7.75
CA HIS A 42 -15.78 -5.49 7.03
C HIS A 42 -15.58 -5.47 5.52
N THR A 43 -15.00 -4.40 4.97
CA THR A 43 -14.72 -4.28 3.52
C THR A 43 -13.35 -3.70 3.26
N ARG A 44 -12.67 -4.22 2.24
CA ARG A 44 -11.36 -3.75 1.78
C ARG A 44 -11.34 -3.61 0.26
N PHE A 45 -11.16 -2.37 -0.21
CA PHE A 45 -10.81 -2.08 -1.59
C PHE A 45 -9.33 -1.76 -1.69
N ALA A 46 -8.61 -2.49 -2.53
CA ALA A 46 -7.18 -2.29 -2.74
C ALA A 46 -6.89 -2.08 -4.23
N ALA A 47 -6.17 -1.00 -4.54
CA ALA A 47 -5.60 -0.77 -5.86
C ALA A 47 -4.09 -0.63 -5.71
N ILE A 48 -3.34 -1.50 -6.38
CA ILE A 48 -1.88 -1.63 -6.25
C ILE A 48 -1.27 -1.66 -7.64
N ASN A 49 -0.26 -0.80 -7.84
CA ASN A 49 0.49 -0.72 -9.09
C ASN A 49 1.95 -1.06 -8.85
N ASP A 50 2.47 -2.01 -9.62
CA ASP A 50 3.87 -2.46 -9.54
C ASP A 50 4.76 -1.69 -10.50
N GLN A 51 5.84 -1.13 -9.96
CA GLN A 51 6.89 -0.47 -10.73
C GLN A 51 8.21 -1.24 -10.57
N PRO A 52 8.86 -1.67 -11.67
CA PRO A 52 10.23 -2.19 -11.61
C PRO A 52 11.20 -1.11 -11.11
N ILE A 53 12.11 -1.49 -10.22
CA ILE A 53 13.18 -0.64 -9.70
C ILE A 53 14.55 -1.35 -9.81
N THR A 54 15.64 -0.58 -9.79
CA THR A 54 16.98 -1.14 -9.64
C THR A 54 17.26 -1.44 -8.17
N ALA A 55 18.11 -2.43 -7.89
CA ALA A 55 18.43 -2.86 -6.52
C ALA A 55 19.01 -1.73 -5.65
N ASP A 56 19.70 -0.76 -6.26
CA ASP A 56 20.32 0.37 -5.57
C ASP A 56 19.34 1.49 -5.21
N ALA A 57 18.08 1.42 -5.67
CA ALA A 57 17.07 2.47 -5.51
C ALA A 57 16.14 2.28 -4.31
N GLY A 58 16.61 1.63 -3.24
CA GLY A 58 15.81 1.26 -2.06
C GLY A 58 15.09 2.45 -1.37
N LEU A 59 14.14 2.14 -0.47
CA LEU A 59 13.18 3.06 0.17
C LEU A 59 13.75 4.25 1.00
N SER A 60 14.99 4.69 0.80
CA SER A 60 15.62 5.81 1.53
C SER A 60 15.06 7.21 1.22
N GLU A 61 14.24 7.37 0.17
CA GLU A 61 13.72 8.69 -0.25
C GLU A 61 12.26 8.98 0.11
N LEU A 62 11.50 8.01 0.62
CA LEU A 62 10.10 8.25 1.01
C LEU A 62 10.03 8.61 2.49
N GLY A 63 10.24 9.90 2.78
CA GLY A 63 10.01 10.53 4.08
C GLY A 63 8.52 10.49 4.47
N LEU A 64 8.08 9.31 4.92
CA LEU A 64 6.86 9.12 5.71
C LEU A 64 7.19 9.27 7.19
#